data_AF-A0A937ANY1-F1
#
_entry.id   AF-A0A937ANY1-F1
#
_cell.length_a   1.000
_cell.length_b   1.000
_cell.length_c   1.000
_cell.angle_alpha   90.00
_cell.angle_beta   90.00
_cell.angle_gamma   90.00
#
_symmetry.space_group_name_H-M   'P 1'
#
loop_
_entity.id
_entity.type
_entity.pdbx_description
1 polymer ?
#
loop_
_entity_poly.entity_id
_entity_poly.type
_entity_poly.pdbx_seq_one_letter_code
_entity_poly.pdbx_strand_id
1 'polypeptide(L)'
;MKDFSYITNSHPAYIESLYQEFIQNPESVDPDLKKFFEGFDFAVSHTSGSAVSSNGQITVSESIDWMKEIKVSRLILGYRNKGHLIAKTNSIR
;
A
#
# COMPACT_ATOMS: atom_id res chain seq x y z
N MET A 1 -9.41 12.73 -26.38
CA MET A 1 -9.30 11.61 -25.42
C MET A 1 -10.62 10.85 -25.48
N LYS A 2 -10.62 9.51 -25.40
CA LYS A 2 -11.86 8.76 -25.18
C LYS A 2 -12.17 8.88 -23.68
N ASP A 3 -13.29 9.51 -23.35
CA ASP A 3 -13.72 9.66 -21.96
C ASP A 3 -14.20 8.29 -21.48
N PHE A 4 -13.31 7.61 -20.77
CA PHE A 4 -13.56 6.28 -20.25
C PHE A 4 -14.50 6.36 -19.05
N SER A 5 -15.79 6.34 -19.37
CA SER A 5 -16.90 6.35 -18.43
C SER A 5 -17.26 4.91 -18.04
N TYR A 6 -16.50 4.32 -17.11
CA TYR A 6 -16.70 2.91 -16.72
C TYR A 6 -17.80 2.71 -15.66
N ILE A 7 -18.01 3.67 -14.75
CA ILE A 7 -18.97 3.56 -13.62
C ILE A 7 -19.54 4.95 -13.25
N THR A 8 -19.62 5.89 -14.18
CA THR A 8 -20.26 7.18 -13.88
C THR A 8 -21.77 6.98 -13.92
N ASN A 9 -22.36 6.73 -12.75
CA ASN A 9 -23.80 6.69 -12.47
C ASN A 9 -24.50 5.30 -12.39
N SER A 10 -23.78 4.22 -12.11
CA SER A 10 -24.44 2.94 -11.76
C SER A 10 -24.92 2.95 -10.30
N HIS A 11 -26.14 2.47 -10.06
CA HIS A 11 -26.68 2.35 -8.70
C HIS A 11 -25.84 1.33 -7.90
N PRO A 12 -25.45 1.62 -6.64
CA PRO A 12 -24.57 0.73 -5.87
C PRO A 12 -25.04 -0.73 -5.79
N ALA A 13 -26.36 -0.96 -5.70
CA ALA A 13 -26.92 -2.30 -5.67
C ALA A 13 -26.70 -3.10 -6.97
N TYR A 14 -26.59 -2.41 -8.12
CA TYR A 14 -26.30 -3.06 -9.40
C TYR A 14 -24.85 -3.56 -9.46
N ILE A 15 -23.90 -2.75 -8.98
CA ILE A 15 -22.48 -3.14 -8.90
C ILE A 15 -22.31 -4.33 -7.95
N GLU A 16 -23.04 -4.35 -6.84
CA GLU A 16 -23.03 -5.48 -5.91
C GLU A 16 -23.57 -6.77 -6.56
N SER A 17 -24.68 -6.69 -7.29
CA SER A 17 -25.22 -7.85 -8.01
C SER A 17 -24.25 -8.39 -9.08
N LEU A 18 -23.56 -7.51 -9.80
CA LEU A 18 -22.53 -7.89 -10.76
C LEU A 18 -21.32 -8.55 -10.11
N TYR A 19 -20.91 -8.07 -8.92
CA TYR A 19 -19.83 -8.71 -8.16
C TYR A 19 -20.25 -10.11 -7.66
N GLN A 20 -21.49 -10.29 -7.22
CA GLN A 20 -22.02 -11.61 -6.85
C GLN A 20 -22.06 -12.57 -8.04
N GLU A 21 -22.39 -12.05 -9.22
CA GLU A 21 -22.36 -12.82 -10.47
C GLU A 21 -20.92 -13.18 -10.86
N PHE A 22 -19.97 -12.26 -10.70
CA PHE A 22 -18.53 -12.51 -10.91
C PHE A 22 -18.01 -13.64 -10.00
N ILE A 23 -18.41 -13.67 -8.72
CA ILE A 23 -18.02 -14.74 -7.77
C ILE A 23 -18.58 -16.10 -8.20
N GLN A 24 -19.82 -16.15 -8.70
CA GLN A 24 -20.46 -17.41 -9.13
C GLN A 24 -19.94 -17.89 -10.49
N ASN A 25 -19.79 -16.98 -11.45
CA ASN A 25 -19.32 -17.30 -12.79
C ASN A 25 -18.55 -16.12 -13.41
N PRO A 26 -17.20 -16.18 -13.42
CA PRO A 26 -16.36 -15.09 -13.93
C PRO A 26 -16.41 -14.89 -15.45
N GLU A 27 -17.01 -15.82 -16.21
CA GLU A 27 -17.20 -15.72 -17.67
C GLU A 27 -18.53 -15.03 -18.05
N SER A 28 -19.45 -14.84 -17.10
CA SER A 28 -20.74 -14.17 -17.32
C SER A 28 -20.62 -12.64 -17.37
N VAL A 29 -19.52 -12.12 -16.81
CA VAL A 29 -19.27 -10.69 -16.65
C VAL A 29 -18.37 -10.19 -17.78
N ASP A 30 -18.62 -8.96 -18.22
CA ASP A 30 -17.84 -8.29 -19.26
C ASP A 30 -16.32 -8.33 -18.94
N PRO A 31 -15.43 -8.62 -19.90
CA PRO A 31 -14.00 -8.80 -19.63
C PRO A 31 -13.31 -7.59 -18.98
N ASP A 32 -13.83 -6.37 -19.19
CA ASP A 32 -13.30 -5.17 -18.56
C ASP A 32 -13.70 -5.09 -17.08
N LEU A 33 -14.95 -5.46 -16.75
CA LEU A 33 -15.42 -5.57 -15.36
C LEU A 33 -14.77 -6.74 -14.62
N LYS A 34 -14.49 -7.85 -15.31
CA LYS A 34 -13.73 -8.98 -14.77
C LYS A 34 -12.36 -8.54 -14.26
N LYS A 35 -11.59 -7.81 -15.07
CA LYS A 35 -10.28 -7.25 -14.69
C LYS A 35 -10.39 -6.25 -13.53
N PHE A 36 -11.45 -5.44 -13.50
CA PHE A 36 -11.71 -4.52 -12.40
C PHE A 36 -11.95 -5.28 -11.09
N PHE A 37 -12.79 -6.30 -11.08
CA PHE A 37 -13.07 -7.10 -9.89
C PHE A 37 -11.86 -7.94 -9.43
N GLU A 38 -11.06 -8.46 -10.35
CA GLU A 38 -9.77 -9.10 -10.02
C GLU A 38 -8.82 -8.13 -9.31
N GLY A 39 -8.71 -6.88 -9.80
CA GLY A 39 -7.92 -5.83 -9.15
C GLY A 39 -8.49 -5.38 -7.80
N PHE A 40 -9.82 -5.33 -7.68
CA PHE A 40 -10.52 -5.03 -6.42
C PHE A 40 -10.27 -6.12 -5.37
N ASP A 41 -10.42 -7.39 -5.74
CA ASP A 41 -10.18 -8.54 -4.85
C ASP A 41 -8.71 -8.66 -4.45
N PHE A 42 -7.80 -8.40 -5.39
CA PHE A 42 -6.36 -8.27 -5.10
C PHE A 42 -6.09 -7.16 -4.06
N ALA A 43 -6.69 -5.98 -4.23
CA ALA A 43 -6.53 -4.89 -3.26
C ALA A 43 -7.13 -5.24 -1.89
N VAL A 44 -8.36 -5.76 -1.85
CA VAL A 44 -9.05 -6.14 -0.60
C VAL A 44 -8.30 -7.24 0.15
N SER A 45 -7.86 -8.30 -0.55
CA SER A 45 -7.04 -9.36 0.07
C SER A 45 -5.72 -8.83 0.64
N HIS A 46 -5.08 -7.87 -0.02
CA HIS A 46 -3.83 -7.26 0.45
C HIS A 46 -4.01 -6.24 1.58
N THR A 47 -5.22 -5.71 1.82
CA THR A 47 -5.50 -4.89 3.02
C THR A 47 -5.54 -5.70 4.31
N SER A 48 -5.69 -7.02 4.23
CA SER A 48 -5.85 -7.92 5.39
C SER A 48 -4.55 -8.60 5.85
N GLY A 49 -3.45 -8.42 5.13
CA GLY A 49 -2.15 -8.89 5.60
C GLY A 49 -1.14 -9.13 4.47
N SER A 50 -0.09 -8.30 4.48
CA SER A 50 1.15 -8.46 3.71
C SER A 50 1.10 -8.02 2.26
N ALA A 51 1.69 -6.85 2.04
CA ALA A 51 2.07 -6.34 0.74
C ALA A 51 3.05 -7.29 0.02
N VAL A 52 2.76 -7.65 -1.23
CA VAL A 52 3.79 -8.06 -2.18
C VAL A 52 3.76 -7.15 -3.39
N SER A 53 4.92 -6.54 -3.61
CA SER A 53 5.32 -5.74 -4.75
C SER A 53 4.88 -6.31 -6.10
N SER A 54 4.20 -5.48 -6.87
CA SER A 54 4.50 -5.37 -8.30
C SER A 54 4.73 -3.88 -8.61
N ASN A 55 5.87 -3.59 -9.24
CA ASN A 55 6.32 -2.24 -9.64
C ASN A 55 6.92 -1.30 -8.59
N GLY A 56 7.94 -1.74 -7.86
CA GLY A 56 9.05 -0.85 -7.45
C GLY A 56 8.70 0.39 -6.61
N GLN A 57 7.51 0.46 -6.03
CA GLN A 57 7.16 1.47 -5.04
C GLN A 57 7.16 0.79 -3.68
N ILE A 58 8.06 1.28 -2.83
CA ILE A 58 8.12 0.98 -1.41
C ILE A 58 6.75 1.34 -0.85
N THR A 59 5.90 0.34 -0.62
CA THR A 59 4.65 0.49 0.10
C THR A 59 5.00 0.71 1.56
N VAL A 60 5.24 1.97 1.93
CA VAL A 60 5.19 2.43 3.32
C VAL A 60 3.72 2.40 3.75
N SER A 61 3.15 1.20 3.85
CA SER A 61 2.00 0.93 4.71
C SER A 61 2.55 0.43 6.03
N GLU A 62 3.40 1.26 6.64
CA GLU A 62 3.80 1.07 8.02
C GLU A 62 2.80 1.89 8.82
N SER A 63 1.85 1.22 9.47
CA SER A 63 1.14 1.81 10.61
C SER A 63 2.18 2.59 11.42
N ILE A 64 2.03 3.92 11.53
CA ILE A 64 3.06 4.79 12.10
C ILE A 64 3.41 4.24 13.49
N ASP A 65 4.53 3.54 13.58
CA ASP A 65 5.00 2.95 14.82
C ASP A 65 5.63 4.09 15.62
N TRP A 66 4.79 4.78 16.39
CA TRP A 66 5.19 5.87 17.27
C TRP A 66 6.36 5.50 18.19
N MET A 67 6.50 4.21 18.53
CA MET A 67 7.63 3.71 19.31
C MET A 67 8.94 3.77 18.52
N LYS A 68 8.90 3.46 17.21
CA LYS A 68 10.07 3.65 16.32
C LYS A 68 10.43 5.12 16.20
N GLU A 69 9.45 6.01 16.09
CA GLU A 69 9.69 7.45 15.99
C GLU A 69 10.39 8.00 17.24
N ILE A 70 9.94 7.60 18.45
CA ILE A 70 10.60 7.98 19.70
C ILE A 70 12.02 7.42 19.77
N LYS A 71 12.24 6.18 19.33
CA LYS A 71 13.58 5.57 19.29
C LYS A 71 14.52 6.33 18.36
N VAL A 72 14.05 6.70 17.16
CA VAL A 72 14.83 7.47 16.17
C VAL A 72 15.16 8.86 16.71
N SER A 73 14.19 9.56 17.31
CA SER A 73 14.41 10.86 17.92
C SER A 73 15.47 10.81 19.03
N ARG A 74 15.41 9.80 19.92
CA ARG A 74 16.44 9.58 20.96
C ARG A 74 17.80 9.26 20.37
N LEU A 75 17.86 8.46 19.31
CA LEU A 75 19.10 8.12 18.61
C LEU A 75 19.77 9.40 18.09
N ILE A 76 19.02 10.23 17.35
CA ILE A 76 19.52 11.49 16.78
C ILE A 76 20.05 12.40 17.88
N LEU A 77 19.28 12.60 18.96
CA LEU A 77 19.70 13.45 20.07
C LEU A 77 20.98 12.91 20.75
N GLY A 78 21.08 11.59 20.91
CA GLY A 78 22.27 10.93 21.45
C GLY A 78 23.52 11.21 20.62
N TYR A 79 23.44 11.05 19.30
CA TYR A 79 24.56 11.34 18.39
C TYR A 79 24.92 12.83 18.35
N ARG A 80 23.94 13.73 18.41
CA ARG A 80 24.20 15.18 18.47
C ARG A 80 24.97 15.57 19.72
N ASN A 81 24.61 15.01 20.87
CA ASN A 81 25.21 15.39 22.15
C ASN A 81 26.54 14.67 22.41
N LYS A 82 26.65 13.39 22.03
CA LYS A 82 27.76 12.50 22.44
C LYS A 82 28.51 11.87 21.27
N GLY A 83 28.15 12.15 20.02
CA GLY A 83 28.78 11.55 18.83
C GLY A 83 30.28 11.83 18.73
N HIS A 84 30.74 12.96 19.29
CA HIS A 84 32.16 13.31 19.33
C HIS A 84 33.01 12.33 20.16
N LEU A 85 32.43 11.62 21.13
CA LEU A 85 33.15 10.63 21.95
C LEU A 85 33.50 9.37 21.18
N ILE A 86 32.72 9.04 20.15
CA ILE A 86 32.91 7.84 19.32
C ILE A 86 33.50 8.17 17.94
N ALA A 87 33.65 9.45 17.62
CA ALA A 87 34.20 9.89 16.36
C ALA A 87 35.71 9.60 16.31
N LYS A 88 36.17 9.02 15.20
CA LYS A 88 37.60 8.80 14.94
C LYS A 88 38.23 10.09 14.41
N THR A 89 38.44 11.07 15.29
CA THR A 89 39.01 12.39 14.94
C THR A 89 40.53 12.43 15.06
N ASN A 90 41.14 11.40 15.66
CA ASN A 90 42.59 11.32 15.81
C ASN A 90 43.24 10.78 14.53
N SER A 91 43.93 11.65 13.78
CA SER A 91 44.65 11.32 12.54
C SER A 91 45.94 10.49 12.74
N ILE A 92 46.36 10.27 13.99
CA ILE A 92 47.62 9.60 14.35
C ILE A 92 47.39 8.10 14.62
N ARG A 93 46.12 7.65 14.70
CA ARG A 93 45.73 6.25 14.93
C ARG A 93 45.23 5.57 13.66
#